data_AF-A0A7R8HDV6-F1
#
_entry.id   AF-A0A7R8HDV6-F1
#
_cell.length_a   1.000
_cell.length_b   1.000
_cell.length_c   1.000
_cell.angle_alpha   90.00
_cell.angle_beta   90.00
_cell.angle_gamma   90.00
#
_symmetry.space_group_name_H-M   'P 1'
#
loop_
_entity.id
_entity.type
_entity.pdbx_description
1 polymer ?
#
loop_
_entity_poly.entity_id
_entity_poly.type
_entity_poly.pdbx_seq_one_letter_code
_entity_poly.pdbx_strand_id
1 'polypeptide(L)'
;MGLNSKGVAWPNVMKKTTYGGGIDSADACLQFLYAGGSVMQVSSAIQNQDFTVIDDYVTGLKALLYYQAIEELDDWDGLAPPTERTYKGKSVDVKLSETLKKNIPNFGPYIKEKKKIMPANVPTRNLPQVKEVIGKALDYIGAYKDLSQREHVIAMIDPEMCINCGKCYMTCNDTGYQAIEFDPETHIPRVLEDKCTGCTLCYSVCPVIDCIQMIQRKDDYIPNRGVSLSADWKPRLPELQVKKCL
;
A
#
# COMPACT_ATOMS: atom_id res chain seq x y z
N MET A 1 10.79 20.20 12.86
CA MET A 1 10.97 21.12 11.72
C MET A 1 10.77 20.26 10.49
N GLY A 2 9.81 20.58 9.62
CA GLY A 2 9.56 19.78 8.41
C GLY A 2 10.67 20.05 7.39
N LEU A 3 11.75 19.29 7.48
CA LEU A 3 12.79 19.23 6.46
C LEU A 3 12.36 18.19 5.42
N ASN A 4 12.66 18.44 4.15
CA ASN A 4 12.57 17.42 3.11
C ASN A 4 13.66 16.34 3.32
N SER A 5 13.59 15.25 2.55
CA SER A 5 14.57 14.14 2.52
C SER A 5 16.02 14.58 2.29
N LYS A 6 16.23 15.82 1.83
CA LYS A 6 17.54 16.45 1.59
C LYS A 6 17.96 17.41 2.70
N GLY A 7 17.23 17.46 3.82
CA GLY A 7 17.53 18.33 4.96
C GLY A 7 17.20 19.81 4.70
N VAL A 8 16.46 20.14 3.64
CA VAL A 8 16.06 21.51 3.30
C VAL A 8 14.68 21.80 3.85
N ALA A 9 14.51 22.93 4.53
CA ALA A 9 13.22 23.36 5.02
C ALA A 9 12.28 23.68 3.84
N TRP A 10 11.08 23.10 3.85
CA TRP A 10 10.06 23.47 2.88
C TRP A 10 9.69 24.95 3.06
N PRO A 11 9.69 25.77 1.99
CA PRO A 11 9.50 27.22 2.10
C PRO A 11 8.21 27.69 2.79
N ASN A 12 7.20 26.80 2.93
CA ASN A 12 5.87 27.13 3.45
C ASN A 12 5.32 26.17 4.53
N VAL A 13 6.06 25.14 4.97
CA VAL A 13 5.59 24.21 6.04
C VAL A 13 5.68 24.85 7.44
N MET A 14 6.22 26.06 7.54
CA MET A 14 6.31 26.82 8.80
C MET A 14 5.02 27.54 9.19
N LYS A 15 4.00 27.62 8.33
CA LYS A 15 2.69 28.11 8.75
C LYS A 15 1.99 26.98 9.48
N LYS A 16 1.51 27.24 10.70
CA LYS A 16 0.62 26.30 11.40
C LYS A 16 -0.60 26.08 10.52
N THR A 17 -0.63 24.93 9.84
CA THR A 17 -1.71 24.60 8.92
C THR A 17 -2.70 23.71 9.66
N THR A 18 -3.93 24.21 9.77
CA THR A 18 -5.06 23.44 10.27
C THR A 18 -5.77 22.81 9.08
N TYR A 19 -5.97 21.50 9.11
CA TYR A 19 -6.72 20.78 8.07
C TYR A 19 -8.10 20.37 8.59
N GLY A 20 -9.10 20.50 7.73
CA GLY A 20 -10.44 19.99 7.96
C GLY A 20 -11.01 19.45 6.64
N GLY A 21 -11.61 18.27 6.68
CA GLY A 21 -12.20 17.61 5.51
C GLY A 21 -11.98 16.11 5.51
N GLY A 22 -13.02 15.33 5.86
CA GLY A 22 -12.98 13.86 5.78
C GLY A 22 -12.11 13.15 6.81
N ILE A 23 -11.67 13.82 7.89
CA ILE A 23 -10.90 13.20 8.96
C ILE A 23 -11.86 12.43 9.87
N ASP A 24 -11.76 11.10 9.85
CA ASP A 24 -12.67 10.20 10.57
C ASP A 24 -11.97 9.10 11.38
N SER A 25 -10.64 9.04 11.37
CA SER A 25 -9.83 8.02 12.05
C SER A 25 -8.43 8.54 12.42
N ALA A 26 -7.72 7.81 13.27
CA ALA A 26 -6.32 8.08 13.57
C ALA A 26 -5.39 7.93 12.35
N ASP A 27 -5.70 6.99 11.46
CA ASP A 27 -4.95 6.78 10.22
C ASP A 27 -5.10 7.97 9.27
N ALA A 28 -6.34 8.40 9.00
CA ALA A 28 -6.59 9.62 8.23
C ALA A 28 -5.91 10.85 8.86
N CYS A 29 -5.95 10.99 10.19
CA CYS A 29 -5.23 12.04 10.91
C CYS A 29 -3.71 12.01 10.61
N LEU A 30 -3.10 10.83 10.65
CA LEU A 30 -1.68 10.65 10.33
C LEU A 30 -1.36 11.01 8.88
N GLN A 31 -2.24 10.68 7.91
CA GLN A 31 -2.09 11.09 6.51
C GLN A 31 -2.05 12.61 6.36
N PHE A 32 -2.93 13.34 7.05
CA PHE A 32 -2.89 14.82 7.05
C PHE A 32 -1.66 15.40 7.74
N LEU A 33 -1.13 14.74 8.79
CA LEU A 33 0.17 15.11 9.37
C LEU A 33 1.28 14.92 8.31
N TYR A 34 1.34 13.77 7.65
CA TYR A 34 2.30 13.50 6.58
C TYR A 34 2.21 14.51 5.42
N ALA A 35 1.01 15.01 5.12
CA ALA A 35 0.78 16.06 4.13
C ALA A 35 1.16 17.48 4.59
N GLY A 36 1.61 17.67 5.85
CA GLY A 36 2.08 18.95 6.38
C GLY A 36 1.11 19.65 7.34
N GLY A 37 -0.01 19.02 7.70
CA GLY A 37 -0.93 19.51 8.72
C GLY A 37 -0.33 19.49 10.11
N SER A 38 -0.67 20.49 10.94
CA SER A 38 -0.23 20.57 12.34
C SER A 38 -1.36 20.25 13.33
N VAL A 39 -2.61 20.51 12.95
CA VAL A 39 -3.81 20.30 13.77
C VAL A 39 -4.96 19.83 12.87
N MET A 40 -5.77 18.90 13.37
CA MET A 40 -6.90 18.32 12.65
C MET A 40 -8.24 18.80 13.20
N GLN A 41 -9.10 19.31 12.31
CA GLN A 41 -10.49 19.66 12.58
C GLN A 41 -11.42 18.55 12.09
N VAL A 42 -12.38 18.19 12.94
CA VAL A 42 -13.33 17.09 12.71
C VAL A 42 -14.75 17.64 12.78
N SER A 43 -15.59 17.27 11.82
CA SER A 43 -17.01 17.65 11.78
C SER A 43 -17.89 16.47 11.37
N SER A 44 -17.75 15.99 10.13
CA SER A 44 -18.61 14.93 9.60
C SER A 44 -18.52 13.62 10.38
N ALA A 45 -17.34 13.24 10.89
CA ALA A 45 -17.19 12.04 11.70
C ALA A 45 -17.93 12.12 13.04
N ILE A 46 -17.96 13.29 13.68
CA ILE A 46 -18.76 13.53 14.89
C ILE A 46 -20.25 13.48 14.56
N GLN A 47 -20.68 14.05 13.43
CA GLN A 47 -22.08 13.97 12.99
C GLN A 47 -22.54 12.54 12.70
N ASN A 48 -21.64 11.70 12.19
CA ASN A 48 -21.91 10.28 11.94
C ASN A 48 -21.92 9.43 13.22
N GLN A 49 -21.34 9.93 14.31
CA GLN A 49 -21.19 9.22 15.57
C GLN A 49 -21.50 10.15 16.74
N ASP A 50 -20.52 10.47 17.58
CA ASP A 50 -20.61 11.34 18.74
C ASP A 50 -19.20 11.76 19.18
N PHE A 51 -19.07 12.51 20.28
CA PHE A 51 -17.77 13.03 20.72
C PHE A 51 -16.78 11.97 21.22
N THR A 52 -17.21 10.73 21.49
CA THR A 52 -16.32 9.67 22.00
C THR A 52 -15.32 9.16 20.96
N VAL A 53 -15.49 9.49 19.68
CA VAL A 53 -14.50 9.19 18.61
C VAL A 53 -13.11 9.77 18.90
N ILE A 54 -13.02 10.79 19.77
CA ILE A 54 -11.73 11.35 20.18
C ILE A 54 -10.85 10.32 20.91
N ASP A 55 -11.43 9.39 21.66
CA ASP A 55 -10.68 8.38 22.39
C ASP A 55 -10.03 7.38 21.42
N ASP A 56 -10.74 6.99 20.37
CA ASP A 56 -10.22 6.19 19.26
C ASP A 56 -9.08 6.92 18.53
N TYR A 57 -9.26 8.21 18.22
CA TYR A 57 -8.24 8.98 17.51
C TYR A 57 -6.94 9.11 18.32
N VAL A 58 -7.06 9.40 19.61
CA VAL A 58 -5.91 9.55 20.51
C VAL A 58 -5.18 8.23 20.71
N THR A 59 -5.91 7.13 20.92
CA THR A 59 -5.30 5.81 21.14
C THR A 59 -4.71 5.24 19.85
N GLY A 60 -5.42 5.34 18.73
CA GLY A 60 -4.94 4.93 17.41
C GLY A 60 -3.70 5.69 16.97
N LEU A 61 -3.64 7.02 17.17
CA LEU A 61 -2.46 7.80 16.79
C LEU A 61 -1.24 7.46 17.65
N LYS A 62 -1.45 7.20 18.95
CA LYS A 62 -0.39 6.68 19.82
C LYS A 62 0.12 5.33 19.34
N ALA A 63 -0.77 4.42 18.95
CA ALA A 63 -0.40 3.11 18.44
C ALA A 63 0.39 3.22 17.13
N LEU A 64 -0.07 4.02 16.17
CA LEU A 64 0.63 4.26 14.90
C LEU A 64 2.05 4.81 15.10
N LEU A 65 2.22 5.79 15.99
CA LEU A 65 3.55 6.33 16.29
C LEU A 65 4.42 5.31 17.04
N TYR A 66 3.82 4.49 17.92
CA TYR A 66 4.52 3.44 18.63
C TYR A 66 5.03 2.34 17.69
N TYR A 67 4.22 1.91 16.72
CA TYR A 67 4.55 0.84 15.78
C TYR A 67 5.73 1.23 14.88
N GLN A 68 5.83 2.51 14.49
CA GLN A 68 6.99 3.03 13.74
C GLN A 68 8.34 2.88 14.46
N ALA A 69 8.32 2.69 15.79
CA ALA A 69 9.51 2.52 16.60
C ALA A 69 9.92 1.04 16.78
N ILE A 70 9.16 0.09 16.24
CA ILE A 70 9.38 -1.35 16.35
C ILE A 70 9.85 -1.87 14.98
N GLU A 71 11.12 -2.24 14.90
CA GLU A 71 11.75 -2.70 13.65
C GLU A 71 11.16 -4.02 13.12
N GLU A 72 10.70 -4.91 14.00
CA GLU A 72 10.06 -6.17 13.62
C GLU A 72 8.69 -5.98 12.95
N LEU A 73 8.15 -4.76 12.94
CA LEU A 73 6.87 -4.41 12.32
C LEU A 73 7.04 -3.46 11.12
N ASP A 74 8.26 -3.30 10.59
CA ASP A 74 8.51 -2.41 9.45
C ASP A 74 7.77 -2.80 8.17
N ASP A 75 7.35 -4.07 8.05
CA ASP A 75 6.54 -4.60 6.95
C ASP A 75 5.03 -4.40 7.13
N TRP A 76 4.59 -3.90 8.30
CA TRP A 76 3.19 -3.56 8.55
C TRP A 76 2.83 -2.22 7.90
N ASP A 77 1.61 -2.15 7.36
CA ASP A 77 1.02 -0.88 6.93
C ASP A 77 0.29 -0.23 8.10
N GLY A 78 1.01 0.59 8.87
CA GLY A 78 0.49 1.22 10.08
C GLY A 78 0.14 0.20 11.15
N LEU A 79 -1.15 -0.09 11.34
CA LEU A 79 -1.65 -1.11 12.28
C LEU A 79 -2.10 -2.40 11.58
N ALA A 80 -2.04 -2.45 10.24
CA ALA A 80 -2.40 -3.62 9.47
C ALA A 80 -1.16 -4.53 9.27
N PRO A 81 -1.20 -5.79 9.71
CA PRO A 81 -0.16 -6.75 9.35
C PRO A 81 -0.11 -6.98 7.83
N PRO A 82 1.04 -7.42 7.30
CA PRO A 82 1.09 -7.94 5.94
C PRO A 82 -0.03 -8.95 5.70
N THR A 83 -0.78 -8.79 4.61
CA THR A 83 -1.89 -9.67 4.29
C THR A 83 -1.37 -11.08 4.05
N GLU A 84 -1.65 -11.99 5.00
CA GLU A 84 -1.40 -13.40 4.81
C GLU A 84 -2.28 -13.95 3.67
N ARG A 85 -1.79 -14.99 2.99
CA ARG A 85 -2.61 -15.76 2.05
C ARG A 85 -3.79 -16.36 2.79
N THR A 86 -4.97 -15.80 2.56
CA THR A 86 -6.19 -16.21 3.24
C THR A 86 -7.32 -16.47 2.26
N TYR A 87 -8.21 -17.39 2.64
CA TYR A 87 -9.50 -17.59 2.00
C TYR A 87 -10.58 -17.50 3.06
N LYS A 88 -11.50 -16.52 2.91
CA LYS A 88 -12.52 -16.19 3.92
C LYS A 88 -11.93 -15.91 5.31
N GLY A 89 -10.78 -15.23 5.37
CA GLY A 89 -10.12 -14.85 6.62
C GLY A 89 -9.42 -15.99 7.37
N LYS A 90 -9.32 -17.18 6.77
CA LYS A 90 -8.50 -18.29 7.27
C LYS A 90 -7.27 -18.44 6.40
N SER A 91 -6.12 -18.65 7.01
CA SER A 91 -4.86 -18.94 6.29
C SER A 91 -5.06 -20.11 5.34
N VAL A 92 -4.64 -19.94 4.08
CA VAL A 92 -4.50 -21.05 3.14
C VAL A 92 -3.18 -21.75 3.50
N ASP A 93 -3.25 -23.01 3.92
CA ASP A 93 -2.17 -23.71 4.64
C ASP A 93 -0.78 -23.67 3.95
N VAL A 94 0.13 -22.83 4.47
CA VAL A 94 1.58 -23.09 4.43
C VAL A 94 1.93 -23.84 5.71
N LYS A 95 1.86 -25.17 5.65
CA LYS A 95 2.20 -26.19 6.67
C LYS A 95 2.72 -25.66 8.02
N LEU A 96 1.77 -25.48 8.95
CA LEU A 96 2.02 -25.17 10.37
C LEU A 96 2.82 -26.27 11.13
N SER A 97 3.02 -27.45 10.52
CA SER A 97 3.71 -28.60 11.11
C SER A 97 5.20 -28.71 10.76
N GLU A 98 5.70 -28.00 9.75
CA GLU A 98 7.10 -28.15 9.31
C GLU A 98 8.09 -27.25 10.07
N THR A 99 7.63 -26.14 10.65
CA THR A 99 8.52 -25.13 11.26
C THR A 99 8.85 -25.39 12.75
N LEU A 100 8.00 -26.09 13.51
CA LEU A 100 8.08 -26.04 14.98
C LEU A 100 8.77 -27.22 15.67
N LYS A 101 8.95 -28.39 15.03
CA LYS A 101 9.54 -29.63 15.62
C LYS A 101 9.12 -29.97 17.08
N LYS A 102 8.04 -29.37 17.60
CA LYS A 102 7.42 -29.58 18.91
C LYS A 102 5.96 -29.14 18.83
N ASN A 103 5.05 -30.06 19.16
CA ASN A 103 3.61 -29.84 19.09
C ASN A 103 3.11 -29.40 20.48
N ILE A 104 3.11 -28.10 20.76
CA ILE A 104 2.62 -27.57 22.04
C ILE A 104 1.09 -27.36 21.94
N PRO A 105 0.26 -28.05 22.75
CA PRO A 105 -1.20 -27.94 22.70
C PRO A 105 -1.74 -26.58 23.12
N ASN A 106 -2.94 -26.21 22.66
CA ASN A 106 -3.59 -24.92 22.91
C ASN A 106 -4.49 -24.89 24.17
N PHE A 107 -4.13 -25.60 25.24
CA PHE A 107 -4.96 -25.66 26.46
C PHE A 107 -4.14 -25.68 27.75
N GLY A 108 -4.75 -25.26 28.87
CA GLY A 108 -4.17 -25.39 30.20
C GLY A 108 -2.82 -24.66 30.40
N PRO A 109 -1.81 -25.29 31.05
CA PRO A 109 -0.53 -24.65 31.38
C PRO A 109 0.30 -24.30 30.14
N TYR A 110 0.08 -24.99 29.01
CA TYR A 110 0.79 -24.79 27.75
C TYR A 110 0.52 -23.41 27.12
N ILE A 111 -0.65 -22.79 27.39
CA ILE A 111 -0.93 -21.41 26.96
C ILE A 111 0.01 -20.42 27.65
N LYS A 112 0.32 -20.63 28.93
CA LYS A 112 1.22 -19.75 29.69
C LYS A 112 2.66 -19.90 29.22
N GLU A 113 3.07 -21.10 28.82
CA GLU A 113 4.38 -21.35 28.22
C GLU A 113 4.49 -20.68 26.84
N LYS A 114 3.47 -20.79 25.97
CA LYS A 114 3.44 -20.05 24.70
C LYS A 114 3.56 -18.55 24.89
N LYS A 115 2.80 -17.96 25.83
CA LYS A 115 2.87 -16.52 26.14
C LYS A 115 4.23 -16.05 26.66
N LYS A 116 5.03 -16.92 27.29
CA LYS A 116 6.40 -16.60 27.72
C LYS A 116 7.42 -16.64 26.58
N ILE A 117 7.12 -17.41 25.52
CA ILE A 117 7.99 -17.59 24.36
C ILE A 117 7.69 -16.54 23.29
N MET A 118 6.47 -16.00 23.26
CA MET A 118 6.13 -14.87 22.37
C MET A 118 7.01 -13.67 22.72
N PRO A 119 7.80 -13.15 21.77
CA PRO A 119 8.59 -11.95 22.01
C PRO A 119 7.62 -10.81 22.32
N ALA A 120 7.93 -10.03 23.36
CA ALA A 120 7.28 -8.73 23.52
C ALA A 120 7.90 -7.79 22.48
N ASN A 121 7.07 -7.19 21.63
CA ASN A 121 7.54 -6.18 20.69
C ASN A 121 7.90 -4.92 21.48
N VAL A 122 9.20 -4.74 21.73
CA VAL A 122 9.76 -3.59 22.44
C VAL A 122 10.27 -2.60 21.41
N PRO A 123 10.02 -1.28 21.56
CA PRO A 123 10.56 -0.29 20.65
C PRO A 123 12.08 -0.37 20.60
N THR A 124 12.62 -0.62 19.42
CA THR A 124 14.08 -0.64 19.17
C THR A 124 14.59 0.75 18.78
N ARG A 125 13.68 1.65 18.39
CA ARG A 125 13.96 3.03 17.96
C ARG A 125 13.32 4.06 18.90
N ASN A 126 13.73 5.31 18.76
CA ASN A 126 13.06 6.41 19.45
C ASN A 126 11.64 6.58 18.93
N LEU A 127 10.71 6.80 19.86
CA LEU A 127 9.32 7.07 19.51
C LEU A 127 9.19 8.40 18.75
N PRO A 128 8.65 8.40 17.52
CA PRO A 128 8.50 9.62 16.75
C PRO A 128 7.50 10.56 17.43
N GLN A 129 7.89 11.83 17.52
CA GLN A 129 6.96 12.88 17.96
C GLN A 129 6.10 13.35 16.79
N VAL A 130 4.91 13.88 17.08
CA VAL A 130 4.01 14.46 16.06
C VAL A 130 4.76 15.45 15.17
N LYS A 131 5.62 16.31 15.74
CA LYS A 131 6.41 17.31 15.00
C LYS A 131 7.40 16.73 13.98
N GLU A 132 7.73 15.45 14.09
CA GLU A 132 8.71 14.73 13.26
C GLU A 132 8.04 13.99 12.11
N VAL A 133 6.75 13.68 12.22
CA VAL A 133 5.97 13.09 11.13
C VAL A 133 5.37 14.14 10.20
N ILE A 134 5.25 15.40 10.65
CA ILE A 134 4.68 16.47 9.83
C ILE A 134 5.49 16.66 8.53
N GLY A 135 4.82 16.47 7.40
CA GLY A 135 5.39 16.72 6.06
C GLY A 135 6.21 15.58 5.48
N LYS A 136 6.28 14.40 6.12
CA LYS A 136 7.07 13.26 5.63
C LYS A 136 6.67 12.77 4.23
N ALA A 137 5.41 12.96 3.81
CA ALA A 137 4.96 12.51 2.49
C ALA A 137 5.29 13.51 1.37
N LEU A 138 5.68 14.75 1.69
CA LEU A 138 5.87 15.81 0.70
C LEU A 138 7.01 15.51 -0.30
N ASP A 139 7.98 14.68 0.09
CA ASP A 139 9.09 14.26 -0.77
C ASP A 139 8.65 13.38 -1.94
N TYR A 140 7.49 12.73 -1.83
CA TYR A 140 6.91 11.87 -2.87
C TYR A 140 5.95 12.61 -3.80
N ILE A 141 5.71 13.90 -3.56
CA ILE A 141 4.80 14.74 -4.35
C ILE A 141 5.62 15.64 -5.27
N GLY A 142 5.45 15.48 -6.58
CA GLY A 142 6.18 16.22 -7.61
C GLY A 142 5.35 16.45 -8.87
N ALA A 143 5.99 16.99 -9.90
CA ALA A 143 5.34 17.11 -11.21
C ALA A 143 5.34 15.76 -11.91
N TYR A 144 4.40 15.54 -12.83
CA TYR A 144 4.31 14.28 -13.59
C TYR A 144 5.62 13.90 -14.31
N LYS A 145 6.37 14.89 -14.79
CA LYS A 145 7.68 14.68 -15.45
C LYS A 145 8.78 14.13 -14.53
N ASP A 146 8.59 14.25 -13.22
CA ASP A 146 9.53 13.78 -12.21
C ASP A 146 9.27 12.29 -11.88
N LEU A 147 8.14 11.74 -12.33
CA LEU A 147 7.83 10.31 -12.23
C LEU A 147 8.57 9.52 -13.31
N SER A 148 9.11 8.36 -12.91
CA SER A 148 9.78 7.45 -13.84
C SER A 148 8.78 6.85 -14.83
N GLN A 149 9.06 7.01 -16.13
CA GLN A 149 8.35 6.32 -17.20
C GLN A 149 9.02 5.00 -17.60
N ARG A 150 9.97 4.50 -16.79
CA ARG A 150 10.70 3.25 -17.08
C ARG A 150 10.41 2.16 -16.07
N GLU A 151 10.20 2.54 -14.83
CA GLU A 151 9.82 1.65 -13.73
C GLU A 151 8.34 1.26 -13.86
N HIS A 152 8.06 0.45 -14.88
CA HIS A 152 6.73 -0.09 -15.12
C HIS A 152 6.47 -1.28 -14.20
N VAL A 153 5.21 -1.41 -13.82
CA VAL A 153 4.71 -2.57 -13.07
C VAL A 153 3.74 -3.36 -13.93
N ILE A 154 3.51 -4.62 -13.56
CA ILE A 154 2.45 -5.47 -14.09
C ILE A 154 1.66 -6.06 -12.92
N ALA A 155 0.39 -6.39 -13.17
CA ALA A 155 -0.43 -7.06 -12.17
C ALA A 155 -0.05 -8.54 -12.07
N MET A 156 0.04 -9.05 -10.84
CA MET A 156 0.13 -10.47 -10.51
C MET A 156 -1.10 -10.82 -9.67
N ILE A 157 -1.80 -11.91 -10.02
CA ILE A 157 -2.95 -12.39 -9.26
C ILE A 157 -2.56 -13.65 -8.50
N ASP A 158 -2.86 -13.70 -7.20
CA ASP A 158 -2.71 -14.89 -6.39
C ASP A 158 -3.95 -15.81 -6.56
N PRO A 159 -3.81 -16.98 -7.20
CA PRO A 159 -4.93 -17.88 -7.44
C PRO A 159 -5.48 -18.49 -6.14
N GLU A 160 -4.70 -18.54 -5.06
CA GLU A 160 -5.13 -19.12 -3.77
C GLU A 160 -6.04 -18.17 -2.98
N MET A 161 -5.85 -16.86 -3.16
CA MET A 161 -6.71 -15.82 -2.56
C MET A 161 -7.92 -15.48 -3.45
N CYS A 162 -7.89 -15.90 -4.71
CA CYS A 162 -8.93 -15.56 -5.68
C CYS A 162 -10.28 -16.18 -5.31
N ILE A 163 -11.35 -15.38 -5.44
CA ILE A 163 -12.74 -15.84 -5.27
C ILE A 163 -13.49 -15.96 -6.60
N ASN A 164 -12.77 -16.00 -7.73
CA ASN A 164 -13.29 -16.30 -9.06
C ASN A 164 -14.39 -15.35 -9.58
N CYS A 165 -14.46 -14.12 -9.07
CA CYS A 165 -15.55 -13.19 -9.40
C CYS A 165 -15.46 -12.55 -10.80
N GLY A 166 -14.31 -12.66 -11.49
CA GLY A 166 -14.11 -12.11 -12.83
C GLY A 166 -14.06 -10.57 -12.95
N LYS A 167 -14.13 -9.81 -11.84
CA LYS A 167 -14.09 -8.33 -11.88
C LYS A 167 -12.84 -7.77 -12.55
N CYS A 168 -11.68 -8.34 -12.22
CA CYS A 168 -10.41 -7.95 -12.84
C CYS A 168 -10.44 -8.16 -14.36
N TYR A 169 -10.97 -9.31 -14.82
CA TYR A 169 -11.16 -9.62 -16.24
C TYR A 169 -12.09 -8.62 -16.93
N MET A 170 -13.29 -8.40 -16.38
CA MET A 170 -14.27 -7.47 -16.95
C MET A 170 -13.71 -6.04 -17.05
N THR A 171 -13.08 -5.54 -15.99
CA THR A 171 -12.49 -4.19 -15.98
C THR A 171 -11.33 -4.08 -16.97
N CYS A 172 -10.49 -5.12 -17.10
CA CYS A 172 -9.41 -5.09 -18.08
C CYS A 172 -9.94 -5.14 -19.52
N ASN A 173 -11.06 -5.83 -19.76
CA ASN A 173 -11.67 -5.90 -21.07
C ASN A 173 -12.35 -4.60 -21.48
N ASP A 174 -13.20 -4.04 -20.63
CA ASP A 174 -14.09 -2.94 -21.03
C ASP A 174 -13.51 -1.56 -20.71
N THR A 175 -12.51 -1.49 -19.83
CA THR A 175 -11.87 -0.23 -19.40
C THR A 175 -10.34 -0.26 -19.51
N GLY A 176 -9.76 -1.37 -20.01
CA GLY A 176 -8.33 -1.60 -20.04
C GLY A 176 -7.79 -2.01 -21.40
N TYR A 177 -7.00 -3.10 -21.39
CA TYR A 177 -6.15 -3.54 -22.50
C TYR A 177 -6.36 -5.02 -22.87
N GLN A 178 -7.45 -5.64 -22.40
CA GLN A 178 -7.77 -7.05 -22.69
C GLN A 178 -6.59 -8.00 -22.39
N ALA A 179 -5.91 -7.73 -21.26
CA ALA A 179 -4.65 -8.37 -20.86
C ALA A 179 -4.83 -9.43 -19.77
N ILE A 180 -6.06 -9.89 -19.54
CA ILE A 180 -6.38 -10.93 -18.56
C ILE A 180 -7.17 -12.01 -19.29
N GLU A 181 -6.71 -13.25 -19.20
CA GLU A 181 -7.49 -14.43 -19.57
C GLU A 181 -8.30 -14.90 -18.37
N PHE A 182 -9.50 -15.41 -18.62
CA PHE A 182 -10.36 -15.96 -17.59
C PHE A 182 -10.71 -17.38 -17.98
N ASP A 183 -10.19 -18.34 -17.22
CA ASP A 183 -10.34 -19.76 -17.54
C ASP A 183 -11.82 -20.18 -17.47
N PRO A 184 -12.37 -20.83 -18.52
CA PRO A 184 -13.81 -21.10 -18.62
C PRO A 184 -14.29 -22.20 -17.66
N GLU A 185 -13.39 -23.01 -17.09
CA GLU A 185 -13.76 -24.12 -16.19
C GLU A 185 -13.52 -23.73 -14.71
N THR A 186 -12.30 -23.29 -14.41
CA THR A 186 -11.86 -22.93 -13.06
C THR A 186 -12.23 -21.50 -12.67
N HIS A 187 -12.53 -20.64 -13.64
CA HIS A 187 -12.76 -19.21 -13.41
C HIS A 187 -11.60 -18.54 -12.68
N ILE A 188 -10.37 -19.01 -12.90
CA ILE A 188 -9.15 -18.38 -12.37
C ILE A 188 -8.62 -17.41 -13.43
N PRO A 189 -8.45 -16.11 -13.09
CA PRO A 189 -7.89 -15.14 -14.01
C PRO A 189 -6.36 -15.27 -14.10
N ARG A 190 -5.81 -15.11 -15.31
CA ARG A 190 -4.37 -15.08 -15.57
C ARG A 190 -4.00 -13.82 -16.33
N VAL A 191 -3.00 -13.08 -15.84
CA VAL A 191 -2.50 -11.88 -16.51
C VAL A 191 -1.56 -12.28 -17.64
N LEU A 192 -1.78 -11.70 -18.83
CA LEU A 192 -0.88 -11.77 -19.97
C LEU A 192 0.18 -10.66 -19.82
N GLU A 193 1.38 -11.02 -19.35
CA GLU A 193 2.44 -10.06 -19.00
C GLU A 193 2.85 -9.16 -20.16
N ASP A 194 2.84 -9.70 -21.39
CA ASP A 194 3.17 -8.99 -22.63
C ASP A 194 2.19 -7.85 -22.92
N LYS A 195 0.90 -8.06 -22.65
CA LYS A 195 -0.18 -7.08 -22.88
C LYS A 195 -0.46 -6.18 -21.68
N CYS A 196 -0.13 -6.62 -20.47
CA CYS A 196 -0.39 -5.85 -19.26
C CYS A 196 0.41 -4.54 -19.27
N THR A 197 -0.28 -3.41 -19.10
CA THR A 197 0.33 -2.08 -19.09
C THR A 197 0.59 -1.53 -17.69
N GLY A 198 0.18 -2.25 -16.65
CA GLY A 198 0.34 -1.78 -15.27
C GLY A 198 -0.62 -0.66 -14.87
N CYS A 199 -1.78 -0.51 -15.53
CA CYS A 199 -2.73 0.58 -15.23
C CYS A 199 -3.42 0.49 -13.85
N THR A 200 -3.24 -0.61 -13.13
CA THR A 200 -3.74 -0.84 -11.75
C THR A 200 -5.27 -0.92 -11.60
N LEU A 201 -6.06 -0.78 -12.68
CA LEU A 201 -7.53 -0.86 -12.59
C LEU A 201 -8.04 -2.18 -12.02
N CYS A 202 -7.43 -3.31 -12.39
CA CYS A 202 -7.81 -4.63 -11.88
C CYS A 202 -7.57 -4.77 -10.36
N TYR A 203 -6.46 -4.22 -9.86
CA TYR A 203 -6.15 -4.15 -8.43
C TYR A 203 -7.25 -3.36 -7.69
N SER A 204 -7.60 -2.17 -8.19
CA SER A 204 -8.58 -1.28 -7.55
C SER A 204 -10.01 -1.83 -7.46
N VAL A 205 -10.39 -2.77 -8.34
CA VAL A 205 -11.73 -3.38 -8.32
C VAL A 205 -11.79 -4.75 -7.64
N CYS A 206 -10.63 -5.30 -7.26
CA CYS A 206 -10.56 -6.61 -6.63
C CYS A 206 -11.25 -6.56 -5.25
N PRO A 207 -12.21 -7.46 -4.96
CA PRO A 207 -12.90 -7.47 -3.67
C PRO A 207 -12.07 -8.11 -2.55
N VAL A 208 -10.94 -8.73 -2.87
CA VAL A 208 -10.04 -9.37 -1.90
C VAL A 208 -8.78 -8.53 -1.80
N ILE A 209 -8.55 -7.95 -0.62
CA ILE A 209 -7.37 -7.13 -0.32
C ILE A 209 -6.11 -7.94 -0.63
N ASP A 210 -5.17 -7.33 -1.35
CA ASP A 210 -3.88 -7.88 -1.77
C ASP A 210 -3.90 -9.19 -2.58
N CYS A 211 -5.07 -9.67 -3.02
CA CYS A 211 -5.16 -10.79 -3.96
C CYS A 211 -4.48 -10.47 -5.31
N ILE A 212 -4.44 -9.20 -5.68
CA ILE A 212 -3.67 -8.70 -6.82
C ILE A 212 -2.54 -7.86 -6.26
N GLN A 213 -1.34 -7.97 -6.81
CA GLN A 213 -0.19 -7.15 -6.47
C GLN A 213 0.41 -6.54 -7.74
N MET A 214 1.00 -5.35 -7.63
CA MET A 214 1.72 -4.71 -8.72
C MET A 214 3.22 -5.00 -8.55
N ILE A 215 3.77 -5.83 -9.43
CA ILE A 215 5.19 -6.21 -9.40
C ILE A 215 5.97 -5.50 -10.49
N GLN A 216 7.26 -5.28 -10.27
CA GLN A 216 8.15 -4.67 -11.26
C GLN A 216 8.19 -5.51 -12.55
N ARG A 217 7.95 -4.87 -13.69
CA ARG A 217 8.09 -5.49 -15.01
C ARG A 217 9.56 -5.80 -15.27
N LYS A 218 9.85 -7.00 -15.76
CA LYS A 218 11.22 -7.46 -16.06
C LYS A 218 11.79 -6.83 -17.33
N ASP A 219 10.95 -6.67 -18.35
CA ASP A 219 11.34 -6.13 -19.65
C ASP A 219 10.93 -4.66 -19.81
N ASP A 220 11.60 -3.95 -20.71
CA ASP A 220 11.24 -2.59 -21.08
C ASP A 220 9.80 -2.52 -21.60
N TYR A 221 9.03 -1.54 -21.12
CA TYR A 221 7.67 -1.32 -21.60
C TYR A 221 7.68 -0.59 -22.95
N ILE A 222 6.98 -1.17 -23.93
CA ILE A 222 6.79 -0.58 -25.26
C ILE A 222 5.31 -0.14 -25.37
N PRO A 223 5.02 1.17 -25.41
CA PRO A 223 3.65 1.65 -25.52
C PRO A 223 3.01 1.21 -26.84
N ASN A 224 1.82 0.60 -26.77
CA ASN A 224 1.04 0.27 -27.96
C ASN A 224 0.49 1.55 -28.60
N ARG A 225 0.92 1.84 -29.84
CA ARG A 225 0.50 3.02 -30.61
C ARG A 225 -0.68 2.75 -31.54
N GLY A 226 -1.15 1.50 -31.65
CA GLY A 226 -2.21 1.07 -32.58
C GLY A 226 -1.79 1.02 -34.06
N VAL A 227 -0.81 1.82 -34.48
CA VAL A 227 -0.23 1.86 -35.82
C VAL A 227 1.29 1.74 -35.77
N SER A 228 1.90 1.24 -36.85
CA SER A 228 3.35 1.26 -36.99
C SER A 228 3.85 2.70 -37.07
N LEU A 229 4.94 2.98 -36.35
CA LEU A 229 5.63 4.27 -36.44
C LEU A 229 6.43 4.29 -37.75
N SER A 230 6.44 5.45 -38.43
CA SER A 230 7.26 5.63 -39.64
C SER A 230 8.75 5.51 -39.30
N ALA A 231 9.58 5.14 -40.28
CA ALA A 231 11.04 5.04 -40.10
C ALA A 231 11.67 6.37 -39.63
N ASP A 232 11.05 7.50 -40.01
CA ASP A 232 11.50 8.85 -39.64
C ASP A 232 10.93 9.34 -38.30
N TRP A 233 10.13 8.52 -37.61
CA TRP A 233 9.50 8.92 -36.36
C TRP A 233 10.55 9.20 -35.29
N LYS A 234 10.51 10.40 -34.74
CA LYS A 234 11.33 10.81 -33.59
C LYS A 234 10.41 11.13 -32.42
N PRO A 235 10.75 10.71 -31.19
CA PRO A 235 10.05 11.16 -30.00
C PRO A 235 10.05 12.69 -29.96
N ARG A 236 8.89 13.29 -29.67
CA ARG A 236 8.73 14.76 -29.62
C ARG A 236 9.63 15.40 -28.55
N LEU A 237 9.99 14.62 -27.51
CA LEU A 237 10.87 15.03 -26.41
C LEU A 237 11.89 13.92 -26.12
N PRO A 238 12.93 13.75 -26.96
CA PRO A 238 13.89 12.66 -26.83
C PRO A 238 14.60 12.67 -25.48
N GLU A 239 14.92 13.84 -24.95
CA GLU A 239 15.63 14.00 -23.68
C GLU A 239 14.81 13.58 -22.46
N LEU A 240 13.48 13.54 -22.56
CA LEU A 240 12.59 13.06 -21.49
C LEU A 240 12.17 11.61 -21.72
N GLN A 241 11.93 11.23 -22.97
CA GLN A 241 11.46 9.90 -23.36
C GLN A 241 12.61 8.87 -23.45
N VAL A 242 13.87 9.33 -23.55
CA VAL A 242 15.09 8.50 -23.65
C VAL A 242 16.03 8.72 -22.46
N LYS A 243 15.61 9.50 -21.44
CA LYS A 243 16.40 9.74 -20.22
C LYS A 243 16.61 8.43 -19.47
N LYS A 244 17.86 7.94 -19.39
CA LYS A 244 18.21 6.80 -18.53
C LYS A 244 17.86 7.14 -17.08
N CYS A 245 17.25 6.20 -16.36
CA CYS A 245 17.12 6.32 -14.91
C CYS A 245 18.52 6.59 -14.35
N LEU A 246 18.63 7.59 -13.48
CA LEU A 246 19.83 7.84 -12.69
C LEU A 246 19.88 6.83 -11.54
#